data_AF-A0A7R9WCC7-F1
#
_entry.id   AF-A0A7R9WCC7-F1
#
_cell.length_a   1.000
_cell.length_b   1.000
_cell.length_c   1.000
_cell.angle_alpha   90.00
_cell.angle_beta   90.00
_cell.angle_gamma   90.00
#
_symmetry.space_group_name_H-M   'P 1'
#
loop_
_entity.id
_entity.type
_entity.pdbx_description
1 polymer ?
#
loop_
_entity_poly.entity_id
_entity_poly.type
_entity_poly.pdbx_seq_one_letter_code
_entity_poly.pdbx_strand_id
1 'polypeptide(L)'
;GDADRRTEARRRVACVITGVSAGLPSSGDGPVFRPDNMSRLVRGENCIGSVSGTTKAALLDKKVVQLKKMPDGSRKKVPVENESDVIQLAAQLGTVDLTDAYGVPPGLAETMDVAAQVAVAAGMEALKNAGLVPGKSAEPSQWKLPEAYRDTTGVVYASSFPAMDAAVGEVMRFLQSKTVGAADTMRLVSALRGRMVRASHERELSDDDEAAFARLLSRAREIEGVNEETASEDDAISCASQVEYEFDRKFLFRVLVLGNSQLAQLAGIRGPNTQTNAACAGTTQAIAMAQDMLISGRAKRVVVVAGDNASGDTLLPWLGSGFRALGAATTSPSVSEAACPFDSRRSGMLLGAGAIGMVLETEDSCQDRLKLGGGPRP
;
A
#
# COMPACT_ATOMS: atom_id res chain seq x y z
N GLY A 1 -39.51 9.80 31.96
CA GLY A 1 -39.63 8.42 32.48
C GLY A 1 -38.54 7.56 31.86
N ASP A 2 -38.18 6.43 32.46
CA ASP A 2 -37.09 5.56 31.99
C ASP A 2 -37.33 4.99 30.57
N ALA A 3 -38.61 4.92 30.15
CA ALA A 3 -39.02 4.64 28.78
C ALA A 3 -38.66 5.76 27.78
N ASP A 4 -38.66 7.02 28.21
CA ASP A 4 -38.35 8.19 27.41
C ASP A 4 -36.83 8.26 27.14
N ARG A 5 -36.02 7.96 28.17
CA ARG A 5 -34.56 7.80 28.02
C ARG A 5 -34.16 6.60 27.15
N ARG A 6 -34.91 5.48 27.20
CA ARG A 6 -34.71 4.35 26.26
C ARG A 6 -35.10 4.71 24.83
N THR A 7 -36.09 5.56 24.64
CA THR A 7 -36.54 6.03 23.32
C THR A 7 -35.60 7.10 22.77
N GLU A 8 -35.06 7.96 23.64
CA GLU A 8 -34.04 8.96 23.33
C GLU A 8 -32.66 8.33 23.10
N ALA A 9 -32.33 7.25 23.82
CA ALA A 9 -31.15 6.42 23.55
C ALA A 9 -31.29 5.62 22.25
N ARG A 10 -32.51 5.20 21.86
CA ARG A 10 -32.81 4.66 20.52
C ARG A 10 -32.78 5.74 19.42
N ARG A 11 -33.01 7.01 19.77
CA ARG A 11 -32.81 8.18 18.88
C ARG A 11 -31.34 8.57 18.71
N ARG A 12 -30.38 7.95 19.40
CA ARG A 12 -29.00 7.92 18.93
C ARG A 12 -29.02 7.10 17.64
N VAL A 13 -29.14 7.81 16.52
CA VAL A 13 -29.37 7.29 15.18
C VAL A 13 -28.61 5.97 14.99
N ALA A 14 -29.35 4.86 14.93
CA ALA A 14 -28.78 3.61 14.48
C ALA A 14 -28.34 3.84 13.03
N CYS A 15 -27.06 4.09 12.80
CA CYS A 15 -26.53 4.14 11.46
C CYS A 15 -26.53 2.72 10.90
N VAL A 16 -26.92 2.58 9.64
CA VAL A 16 -26.88 1.31 8.92
C VAL A 16 -25.69 1.33 7.96
N ILE A 17 -25.00 0.21 7.85
CA ILE A 17 -23.97 0.02 6.82
C ILE A 17 -24.69 -0.54 5.59
N THR A 18 -24.73 0.23 4.51
CA THR A 18 -25.49 -0.15 3.30
C THR A 18 -24.61 -0.63 2.17
N GLY A 19 -23.30 -0.38 2.23
CA GLY A 19 -22.33 -0.94 1.30
C GLY A 19 -21.00 -1.19 1.97
N VAL A 20 -20.33 -2.25 1.55
CA VAL A 20 -19.00 -2.65 2.01
C VAL A 20 -18.13 -3.08 0.84
N SER A 21 -16.83 -2.87 0.96
CA SER A 21 -15.82 -3.39 0.05
C SER A 21 -14.53 -3.69 0.81
N ALA A 22 -13.79 -4.69 0.34
CA ALA A 22 -12.48 -5.05 0.87
C ALA A 22 -11.48 -5.25 -0.26
N GLY A 23 -10.39 -4.48 -0.22
CA GLY A 23 -9.20 -4.70 -1.03
C GLY A 23 -8.25 -5.59 -0.24
N LEU A 24 -8.04 -6.81 -0.72
CA LEU A 24 -7.24 -7.81 -0.03
C LEU A 24 -5.82 -7.88 -0.59
N PRO A 25 -4.82 -8.23 0.24
CA PRO A 25 -3.53 -8.65 -0.26
C PRO A 25 -3.65 -9.83 -1.22
N SER A 26 -2.73 -9.92 -2.16
CA SER A 26 -2.65 -11.05 -3.09
C SER A 26 -1.20 -11.42 -3.44
N SER A 27 -0.26 -11.07 -2.57
CA SER A 27 1.17 -11.41 -2.70
C SER A 27 1.79 -10.92 -4.02
N GLY A 28 1.35 -9.77 -4.52
CA GLY A 28 1.76 -9.22 -5.82
C GLY A 28 0.97 -9.72 -7.03
N ASP A 29 0.31 -10.88 -6.92
CA ASP A 29 -0.36 -11.52 -8.06
C ASP A 29 -1.87 -11.21 -8.12
N GLY A 30 -2.30 -10.63 -9.25
CA GLY A 30 -3.70 -10.35 -9.55
C GLY A 30 -4.29 -9.14 -8.81
N PRO A 31 -5.58 -8.84 -9.03
CA PRO A 31 -6.17 -7.58 -8.57
C PRO A 31 -6.46 -7.57 -7.07
N VAL A 32 -6.25 -6.41 -6.43
CA VAL A 32 -6.58 -6.15 -5.03
C VAL A 32 -8.09 -6.22 -4.76
N PHE A 33 -8.89 -5.71 -5.69
CA PHE A 33 -10.36 -5.76 -5.62
C PHE A 33 -10.91 -6.85 -6.52
N ARG A 34 -11.44 -7.91 -5.90
CA ARG A 34 -12.13 -9.01 -6.58
C ARG A 34 -13.58 -9.09 -6.12
N PRO A 35 -14.52 -9.52 -6.98
CA PRO A 35 -15.92 -9.68 -6.61
C PRO A 35 -16.15 -10.63 -5.42
N ASP A 36 -15.25 -11.58 -5.21
CA ASP A 36 -15.35 -12.64 -4.20
C ASP A 36 -14.52 -12.37 -2.93
N ASN A 37 -13.86 -11.21 -2.79
CA ASN A 37 -12.98 -10.92 -1.65
C ASN A 37 -13.66 -11.11 -0.28
N MET A 38 -14.92 -10.69 -0.13
CA MET A 38 -15.67 -10.91 1.11
C MET A 38 -15.85 -12.42 1.41
N SER A 39 -16.14 -13.21 0.38
CA SER A 39 -16.26 -14.67 0.49
C SER A 39 -14.91 -15.33 0.81
N ARG A 40 -13.80 -14.82 0.27
CA ARG A 40 -12.44 -15.29 0.57
C ARG A 40 -12.09 -15.06 2.05
N LEU A 41 -12.42 -13.89 2.59
CA LEU A 41 -12.26 -13.59 4.03
C LEU A 41 -13.06 -14.56 4.92
N VAL A 42 -14.35 -14.78 4.59
CA VAL A 42 -15.21 -15.69 5.37
C VAL A 42 -14.72 -17.13 5.32
N ARG A 43 -14.14 -17.57 4.18
CA ARG A 43 -13.51 -18.89 4.03
C ARG A 43 -12.15 -19.00 4.76
N GLY A 44 -11.64 -17.91 5.31
CA GLY A 44 -10.33 -17.89 5.98
C GLY A 44 -9.17 -18.08 5.01
N GLU A 45 -9.31 -17.62 3.75
CA GLU A 45 -8.22 -17.70 2.79
C GLU A 45 -7.03 -16.85 3.22
N ASN A 46 -5.86 -17.48 3.20
CA ASN A 46 -4.63 -16.84 3.62
C ASN A 46 -4.06 -15.95 2.50
N CYS A 47 -3.70 -14.72 2.85
CA CYS A 47 -3.13 -13.74 1.93
C CYS A 47 -1.69 -13.32 2.32
N ILE A 48 -1.03 -14.12 3.16
CA ILE A 48 0.35 -13.90 3.61
C ILE A 48 1.30 -14.67 2.70
N GLY A 49 2.29 -13.98 2.14
CA GLY A 49 3.32 -14.54 1.27
C GLY A 49 4.73 -14.34 1.80
N SER A 50 5.70 -14.97 1.14
CA SER A 50 7.12 -14.74 1.40
C SER A 50 7.54 -13.37 0.90
N VAL A 51 8.31 -12.66 1.72
CA VAL A 51 9.03 -11.46 1.29
C VAL A 51 10.17 -11.89 0.35
N SER A 52 10.43 -11.09 -0.68
CA SER A 52 11.50 -11.33 -1.65
C SER A 52 12.90 -11.25 -1.02
N GLY A 53 13.87 -11.96 -1.59
CA GLY A 53 15.27 -11.91 -1.13
C GLY A 53 15.88 -10.51 -1.20
N THR A 54 15.49 -9.70 -2.19
CA THR A 54 15.92 -8.31 -2.34
C THR A 54 15.42 -7.44 -1.19
N THR A 55 14.15 -7.56 -0.80
CA THR A 55 13.58 -6.82 0.33
C THR A 55 14.19 -7.27 1.66
N LYS A 56 14.48 -8.56 1.82
CA LYS A 56 15.18 -9.06 3.02
C LYS A 56 16.63 -8.54 3.12
N ALA A 57 17.35 -8.48 2.00
CA ALA A 57 18.68 -7.87 1.96
C ALA A 57 18.62 -6.37 2.32
N ALA A 58 17.61 -5.65 1.82
CA ALA A 58 17.40 -4.25 2.17
C ALA A 58 17.07 -4.03 3.66
N LEU A 59 16.34 -4.96 4.29
CA LEU A 59 16.09 -4.96 5.74
C LEU A 59 17.38 -5.19 6.54
N LEU A 60 18.23 -6.14 6.10
CA LEU A 60 19.52 -6.41 6.74
C LEU A 60 20.47 -5.21 6.65
N ASP A 61 20.51 -4.54 5.52
CA ASP A 61 21.36 -3.37 5.28
C ASP A 61 21.05 -2.20 6.25
N LYS A 62 19.85 -2.16 6.84
CA LYS A 62 19.51 -1.16 7.87
C LYS A 62 20.22 -1.38 9.20
N LYS A 63 20.97 -2.49 9.37
CA LYS A 63 21.77 -2.79 10.58
C LYS A 63 20.95 -2.63 11.86
N VAL A 64 19.75 -3.18 11.85
CA VAL A 64 18.79 -3.06 12.94
C VAL A 64 19.38 -3.67 14.22
N VAL A 65 19.25 -2.96 15.34
CA VAL A 65 19.60 -3.45 16.66
C VAL A 65 18.33 -3.53 17.51
N GLN A 66 17.94 -4.74 17.90
CA GLN A 66 16.81 -4.96 18.77
C GLN A 66 17.20 -4.76 20.24
N LEU A 67 16.32 -4.12 21.02
CA LEU A 67 16.42 -4.11 22.48
C LEU A 67 15.60 -5.27 23.05
N LYS A 68 16.27 -6.31 23.56
CA LYS A 68 15.62 -7.44 24.23
C LYS A 68 15.65 -7.26 25.75
N LYS A 69 14.51 -7.45 26.41
CA LYS A 69 14.45 -7.58 27.86
C LYS A 69 14.86 -9.00 28.25
N MET A 70 15.87 -9.11 29.09
CA MET A 70 16.37 -10.38 29.61
C MET A 70 15.53 -10.81 30.83
N PRO A 71 15.59 -12.10 31.22
CA PRO A 71 14.83 -12.61 32.37
C PRO A 71 15.15 -11.90 33.70
N ASP A 72 16.37 -11.38 33.83
CA ASP A 72 16.85 -10.59 34.98
C ASP A 72 16.34 -9.13 34.98
N GLY A 73 15.53 -8.74 34.00
CA GLY A 73 14.98 -7.40 33.84
C GLY A 73 15.91 -6.41 33.12
N SER A 74 17.17 -6.79 32.84
CA SER A 74 18.10 -5.98 32.05
C SER A 74 17.68 -5.88 30.58
N ARG A 75 18.24 -4.91 29.85
CA ARG A 75 18.03 -4.75 28.41
C ARG A 75 19.33 -4.99 27.67
N LYS A 76 19.32 -5.92 26.72
CA LYS A 76 20.46 -6.22 25.85
C LYS A 76 20.18 -5.75 24.42
N LYS A 77 21.18 -5.12 23.81
CA LYS A 77 21.20 -4.82 22.38
C LYS A 77 21.58 -6.09 21.62
N VAL A 78 20.73 -6.50 20.69
CA VAL A 78 20.91 -7.69 19.85
C VAL A 78 20.86 -7.25 18.39
N PRO A 79 22.01 -7.22 17.70
CA PRO A 79 22.06 -6.95 16.26
C PRO A 79 21.24 -7.97 15.45
N VAL A 80 20.65 -7.52 14.35
CA VAL A 80 20.03 -8.35 13.32
C VAL A 80 21.07 -8.54 12.22
N GLU A 81 21.62 -9.75 12.10
CA GLU A 81 22.80 -10.02 11.26
C GLU A 81 22.52 -11.04 10.15
N ASN A 82 21.49 -11.89 10.33
CA ASN A 82 21.17 -12.96 9.39
C ASN A 82 19.81 -12.75 8.75
N GLU A 83 19.63 -13.26 7.53
CA GLU A 83 18.35 -13.19 6.82
C GLU A 83 17.21 -13.79 7.65
N SER A 84 17.44 -14.88 8.39
CA SER A 84 16.44 -15.48 9.28
C SER A 84 16.00 -14.57 10.43
N ASP A 85 16.77 -13.53 10.74
CA ASP A 85 16.47 -12.56 11.77
C ASP A 85 15.65 -11.37 11.24
N VAL A 86 15.35 -11.26 9.94
CA VAL A 86 14.45 -10.23 9.41
C VAL A 86 13.03 -10.77 9.20
N ILE A 87 12.11 -9.88 8.83
CA ILE A 87 10.74 -10.26 8.48
C ILE A 87 10.77 -11.19 7.26
N GLN A 88 10.19 -12.38 7.41
CA GLN A 88 10.15 -13.40 6.36
C GLN A 88 8.87 -13.35 5.54
N LEU A 89 7.77 -12.94 6.16
CA LEU A 89 6.43 -13.02 5.62
C LEU A 89 5.75 -11.66 5.72
N ALA A 90 4.95 -11.32 4.72
CA ALA A 90 4.12 -10.12 4.71
C ALA A 90 2.88 -10.33 3.84
N ALA A 91 1.86 -9.51 4.04
CA ALA A 91 0.64 -9.53 3.21
C ALA A 91 0.66 -8.35 2.24
N GLN A 92 1.19 -8.55 1.04
CA GLN A 92 1.42 -7.49 0.05
C GLN A 92 0.25 -7.30 -0.91
N LEU A 93 0.00 -6.06 -1.34
CA LEU A 93 -0.99 -5.76 -2.37
C LEU A 93 -0.64 -6.46 -3.68
N GLY A 94 -1.66 -6.77 -4.46
CA GLY A 94 -1.52 -7.04 -5.89
C GLY A 94 -1.71 -5.77 -6.71
N THR A 95 -2.29 -5.91 -7.90
CA THR A 95 -2.48 -4.80 -8.83
C THR A 95 -3.67 -3.93 -8.45
N VAL A 96 -3.49 -2.62 -8.60
CA VAL A 96 -4.52 -1.60 -8.43
C VAL A 96 -4.47 -0.72 -9.66
N ASP A 97 -5.48 -0.83 -10.51
CA ASP A 97 -5.61 0.00 -11.70
C ASP A 97 -6.86 0.85 -11.60
N LEU A 98 -6.68 2.13 -11.30
CA LEU A 98 -7.80 3.07 -11.21
C LEU A 98 -8.36 3.45 -12.58
N THR A 99 -7.55 3.39 -13.62
CA THR A 99 -7.93 3.83 -14.97
C THR A 99 -8.85 2.80 -15.59
N ASP A 100 -8.39 1.56 -15.69
CA ASP A 100 -9.11 0.53 -16.43
C ASP A 100 -10.31 -0.01 -15.64
N ALA A 101 -10.23 -0.04 -14.31
CA ALA A 101 -11.33 -0.55 -13.48
C ALA A 101 -12.39 0.52 -13.15
N TYR A 102 -11.99 1.79 -12.98
CA TYR A 102 -12.87 2.84 -12.44
C TYR A 102 -12.98 4.09 -13.32
N GLY A 103 -12.28 4.16 -14.45
CA GLY A 103 -12.30 5.32 -15.34
C GLY A 103 -11.58 6.54 -14.82
N VAL A 104 -10.69 6.39 -13.83
CA VAL A 104 -9.92 7.51 -13.29
C VAL A 104 -8.91 7.95 -14.36
N PRO A 105 -8.84 9.25 -14.72
CA PRO A 105 -7.85 9.70 -15.69
C PRO A 105 -6.41 9.34 -15.22
N PRO A 106 -5.54 8.80 -16.10
CA PRO A 106 -4.20 8.35 -15.71
C PRO A 106 -3.39 9.43 -14.99
N GLY A 107 -3.42 10.66 -15.52
CA GLY A 107 -2.73 11.80 -14.89
C GLY A 107 -3.24 12.15 -13.49
N LEU A 108 -4.49 11.82 -13.16
CA LEU A 108 -5.03 11.97 -11.80
C LEU A 108 -4.61 10.79 -10.91
N ALA A 109 -4.71 9.55 -11.40
CA ALA A 109 -4.24 8.37 -10.66
C ALA A 109 -2.75 8.48 -10.28
N GLU A 110 -1.92 8.97 -11.19
CA GLU A 110 -0.49 9.22 -10.98
C GLU A 110 -0.19 10.33 -9.96
N THR A 111 -1.18 11.11 -9.51
CA THR A 111 -1.02 12.08 -8.42
C THR A 111 -1.42 11.51 -7.06
N MET A 112 -1.81 10.24 -6.99
CA MET A 112 -2.19 9.55 -5.77
C MET A 112 -1.05 8.66 -5.27
N ASP A 113 -0.77 8.73 -3.97
CA ASP A 113 -0.02 7.70 -3.27
C ASP A 113 -0.76 6.35 -3.29
N VAL A 114 -0.04 5.23 -3.21
CA VAL A 114 -0.63 3.88 -3.26
C VAL A 114 -1.71 3.69 -2.18
N ALA A 115 -1.49 4.20 -0.96
CA ALA A 115 -2.47 4.12 0.12
C ALA A 115 -3.77 4.86 -0.24
N ALA A 116 -3.66 6.01 -0.93
CA ALA A 116 -4.81 6.76 -1.41
C ALA A 116 -5.51 6.03 -2.58
N GLN A 117 -4.76 5.44 -3.51
CA GLN A 117 -5.33 4.70 -4.65
C GLN A 117 -6.22 3.55 -4.17
N VAL A 118 -5.72 2.73 -3.23
CA VAL A 118 -6.48 1.60 -2.72
C VAL A 118 -7.69 2.05 -1.89
N ALA A 119 -7.57 3.13 -1.13
CA ALA A 119 -8.70 3.69 -0.38
C ALA A 119 -9.79 4.26 -1.31
N VAL A 120 -9.39 4.94 -2.39
CA VAL A 120 -10.31 5.46 -3.42
C VAL A 120 -11.06 4.30 -4.09
N ALA A 121 -10.34 3.28 -4.57
CA ALA A 121 -10.97 2.08 -5.14
C ALA A 121 -11.94 1.41 -4.15
N ALA A 122 -11.57 1.29 -2.88
CA ALA A 122 -12.46 0.75 -1.86
C ALA A 122 -13.74 1.59 -1.71
N GLY A 123 -13.63 2.91 -1.68
CA GLY A 123 -14.80 3.81 -1.62
C GLY A 123 -15.72 3.64 -2.82
N MET A 124 -15.15 3.54 -4.03
CA MET A 124 -15.88 3.34 -5.27
C MET A 124 -16.65 2.01 -5.25
N GLU A 125 -15.99 0.91 -4.86
CA GLU A 125 -16.62 -0.40 -4.71
C GLU A 125 -17.71 -0.41 -3.62
N ALA A 126 -17.50 0.31 -2.51
CA ALA A 126 -18.50 0.37 -1.44
C ALA A 126 -19.75 1.16 -1.88
N LEU A 127 -19.58 2.23 -2.66
CA LEU A 127 -20.69 2.97 -3.28
C LEU A 127 -21.47 2.10 -4.27
N LYS A 128 -20.77 1.30 -5.08
CA LYS A 128 -21.38 0.34 -6.00
C LYS A 128 -22.15 -0.74 -5.23
N ASN A 129 -21.53 -1.33 -4.20
CA ASN A 129 -22.15 -2.34 -3.34
C ASN A 129 -23.41 -1.80 -2.63
N ALA A 130 -23.42 -0.52 -2.24
CA ALA A 130 -24.60 0.14 -1.68
C ALA A 130 -25.74 0.39 -2.68
N GLY A 131 -25.51 0.14 -3.97
CA GLY A 131 -26.45 0.45 -5.05
C GLY A 131 -26.62 1.95 -5.29
N LEU A 132 -25.60 2.76 -4.97
CA LEU A 132 -25.63 4.21 -5.15
C LEU A 132 -25.11 4.66 -6.50
N VAL A 133 -24.27 3.84 -7.10
CA VAL A 133 -23.70 4.05 -8.42
C VAL A 133 -23.76 2.72 -9.20
N PRO A 134 -23.95 2.73 -10.52
CA PRO A 134 -23.93 1.49 -11.30
C PRO A 134 -22.59 0.76 -11.22
N GLY A 135 -21.46 1.47 -11.39
CA GLY A 135 -20.10 0.91 -11.37
C GLY A 135 -19.92 -0.34 -12.25
N LYS A 136 -20.57 -0.38 -13.43
CA LYS A 136 -20.57 -1.55 -14.32
C LYS A 136 -19.49 -1.49 -15.40
N SER A 137 -18.93 -0.31 -15.64
CA SER A 137 -17.85 -0.08 -16.61
C SER A 137 -16.89 0.99 -16.10
N ALA A 138 -15.80 1.22 -16.84
CA ALA A 138 -14.87 2.32 -16.62
C ALA A 138 -15.41 3.69 -17.07
N GLU A 139 -16.70 3.83 -17.39
CA GLU A 139 -17.26 5.15 -17.71
C GLU A 139 -17.35 6.02 -16.44
N PRO A 140 -16.71 7.20 -16.38
CA PRO A 140 -16.70 8.01 -15.16
C PRO A 140 -18.09 8.45 -14.67
N SER A 141 -19.07 8.56 -15.58
CA SER A 141 -20.47 8.87 -15.25
C SER A 141 -21.13 7.77 -14.41
N GLN A 142 -20.70 6.51 -14.54
CA GLN A 142 -21.23 5.38 -13.79
C GLN A 142 -20.71 5.28 -12.36
N TRP A 143 -19.77 6.14 -11.98
CA TRP A 143 -19.21 6.18 -10.64
C TRP A 143 -19.58 7.44 -9.85
N LYS A 144 -20.37 8.33 -10.46
CA LYS A 144 -20.88 9.54 -9.80
C LYS A 144 -22.21 9.28 -9.12
N LEU A 145 -22.36 9.81 -7.91
CA LEU A 145 -23.64 9.82 -7.21
C LEU A 145 -24.68 10.61 -8.00
N PRO A 146 -25.97 10.20 -7.93
CA PRO A 146 -27.10 11.03 -8.31
C PRO A 146 -27.04 12.40 -7.62
N GLU A 147 -27.43 13.46 -8.34
CA GLU A 147 -27.33 14.86 -7.88
C GLU A 147 -27.99 15.06 -6.50
N ALA A 148 -29.14 14.43 -6.27
CA ALA A 148 -29.91 14.51 -5.03
C ALA A 148 -29.15 14.04 -3.77
N TYR A 149 -28.07 13.28 -3.93
CA TYR A 149 -27.31 12.72 -2.81
C TYR A 149 -25.96 13.42 -2.56
N ARG A 150 -25.51 14.27 -3.49
CA ARG A 150 -24.13 14.80 -3.50
C ARG A 150 -23.83 15.70 -2.30
N ASP A 151 -24.75 16.61 -1.98
CA ASP A 151 -24.58 17.58 -0.88
C ASP A 151 -24.72 16.94 0.51
N THR A 152 -25.40 15.79 0.58
CA THR A 152 -25.68 15.10 1.84
C THR A 152 -24.79 13.88 2.07
N THR A 153 -23.87 13.59 1.16
CA THR A 153 -22.88 12.53 1.32
C THR A 153 -21.57 13.14 1.79
N GLY A 154 -20.94 12.57 2.81
CA GLY A 154 -19.60 12.94 3.27
C GLY A 154 -18.58 11.84 3.01
N VAL A 155 -17.30 12.15 3.24
CA VAL A 155 -16.19 11.20 3.18
C VAL A 155 -15.30 11.36 4.42
N VAL A 156 -14.93 10.22 5.02
CA VAL A 156 -13.89 10.15 6.05
C VAL A 156 -12.82 9.15 5.61
N TYR A 157 -11.59 9.62 5.42
CA TYR A 157 -10.44 8.78 5.08
C TYR A 157 -9.59 8.47 6.30
N ALA A 158 -9.21 7.20 6.49
CA ALA A 158 -8.22 6.79 7.49
C ALA A 158 -7.00 6.12 6.84
N SER A 159 -5.81 6.53 7.26
CA SER A 159 -4.56 5.85 6.89
C SER A 159 -3.51 6.11 7.97
N SER A 160 -2.72 5.08 8.28
CA SER A 160 -1.61 5.17 9.23
C SER A 160 -0.35 5.75 8.59
N PHE A 161 -0.13 5.44 7.31
CA PHE A 161 1.06 5.82 6.54
C PHE A 161 0.67 6.55 5.24
N PRO A 162 -0.15 7.61 5.30
CA PRO A 162 -0.56 8.29 4.09
C PRO A 162 0.65 8.93 3.41
N ALA A 163 0.70 8.89 2.07
CA ALA A 163 1.74 9.55 1.27
C ALA A 163 3.18 9.04 1.49
N MET A 164 3.37 8.01 2.31
CA MET A 164 4.71 7.55 2.69
C MET A 164 5.42 6.84 1.53
N ASP A 165 4.69 6.07 0.72
CA ASP A 165 5.27 5.43 -0.48
C ASP A 165 5.82 6.48 -1.44
N ALA A 166 5.04 7.52 -1.74
CA ALA A 166 5.46 8.61 -2.60
C ALA A 166 6.62 9.43 -2.01
N ALA A 167 6.57 9.76 -0.73
CA ALA A 167 7.61 10.54 -0.07
C ALA A 167 8.95 9.78 -0.01
N VAL A 168 8.93 8.53 0.45
CA VAL A 168 10.14 7.69 0.53
C VAL A 168 10.65 7.35 -0.86
N GLY A 169 9.76 6.99 -1.80
CA GLY A 169 10.14 6.64 -3.16
C GLY A 169 10.86 7.78 -3.87
N GLU A 170 10.37 9.02 -3.77
CA GLU A 170 11.01 10.17 -4.41
C GLU A 170 12.36 10.51 -3.78
N VAL A 171 12.46 10.49 -2.44
CA VAL A 171 13.73 10.71 -1.74
C VAL A 171 14.75 9.64 -2.12
N MET A 172 14.32 8.38 -2.20
CA MET A 172 15.18 7.27 -2.62
C MET A 172 15.67 7.46 -4.05
N ARG A 173 14.78 7.85 -4.98
CA ARG A 173 15.15 8.14 -6.38
C ARG A 173 16.16 9.28 -6.47
N PHE A 174 15.96 10.35 -5.69
CA PHE A 174 16.93 11.45 -5.60
C PHE A 174 18.28 10.98 -5.05
N LEU A 175 18.28 10.26 -3.94
CA LEU A 175 19.52 9.77 -3.32
C LEU A 175 20.25 8.77 -4.22
N GLN A 176 19.53 7.89 -4.93
CA GLN A 176 20.11 6.99 -5.93
C GLN A 176 20.77 7.75 -7.08
N SER A 177 20.23 8.90 -7.48
CA SER A 177 20.87 9.75 -8.49
C SER A 177 22.14 10.47 -8.01
N LYS A 178 22.27 10.71 -6.70
CA LYS A 178 23.42 11.41 -6.08
C LYS A 178 24.46 10.46 -5.51
N THR A 179 24.03 9.29 -5.08
CA THR A 179 24.90 8.21 -4.68
C THR A 179 25.45 7.63 -5.96
N VAL A 180 26.75 7.81 -6.18
CA VAL A 180 27.44 7.24 -7.33
C VAL A 180 27.26 5.71 -7.27
N GLY A 181 26.31 5.18 -8.03
CA GLY A 181 25.91 3.78 -8.01
C GLY A 181 25.56 3.33 -9.42
N ALA A 182 26.01 2.13 -9.78
CA ALA A 182 25.94 1.48 -11.09
C ALA A 182 26.97 1.93 -12.15
N ALA A 183 27.01 3.21 -12.53
CA ALA A 183 27.99 3.70 -13.51
C ALA A 183 29.44 3.43 -13.04
N ASP A 184 29.69 3.49 -11.73
CA ASP A 184 30.98 3.13 -11.15
C ASP A 184 31.21 1.63 -11.01
N THR A 185 30.17 0.78 -10.91
CA THR A 185 30.34 -0.69 -10.85
C THR A 185 30.77 -1.23 -12.21
N MET A 186 30.09 -0.85 -13.30
CA MET A 186 30.55 -1.21 -14.64
C MET A 186 31.91 -0.60 -14.95
N ARG A 187 32.18 0.66 -14.54
CA ARG A 187 33.52 1.26 -14.64
C ARG A 187 34.56 0.55 -13.78
N LEU A 188 34.22 0.09 -12.57
CA LEU A 188 35.10 -0.66 -11.66
C LEU A 188 35.44 -2.01 -12.24
N VAL A 189 34.44 -2.74 -12.75
CA VAL A 189 34.61 -4.04 -13.40
C VAL A 189 35.47 -3.89 -14.66
N SER A 190 35.18 -2.90 -15.51
CA SER A 190 35.98 -2.62 -16.71
C SER A 190 37.39 -2.10 -16.38
N ALA A 191 37.56 -1.27 -15.35
CA ALA A 191 38.87 -0.78 -14.92
C ALA A 191 39.70 -1.90 -14.28
N LEU A 192 39.08 -2.80 -13.52
CA LEU A 192 39.71 -4.00 -12.96
C LEU A 192 40.17 -4.94 -14.09
N ARG A 193 39.30 -5.23 -15.06
CA ARG A 193 39.64 -5.99 -16.27
C ARG A 193 40.85 -5.39 -16.98
N GLY A 194 40.81 -4.09 -17.26
CA GLY A 194 41.90 -3.39 -17.93
C GLY A 194 43.22 -3.34 -17.13
N ARG A 195 43.18 -3.43 -15.80
CA ARG A 195 44.38 -3.57 -14.96
C ARG A 195 44.94 -4.99 -14.99
N MET A 196 44.08 -6.01 -14.99
CA MET A 196 44.48 -7.41 -15.08
C MET A 196 45.10 -7.75 -16.43
N VAL A 197 44.48 -7.29 -17.53
CA VAL A 197 45.04 -7.41 -18.89
C VAL A 197 46.45 -6.79 -18.96
N ARG A 198 46.65 -5.61 -18.37
CA ARG A 198 47.96 -4.93 -18.35
C ARG A 198 48.99 -5.62 -17.46
N ALA A 199 48.56 -6.38 -16.46
CA ALA A 199 49.42 -7.14 -15.57
C ALA A 199 49.73 -8.56 -16.11
N SER A 200 48.97 -9.04 -17.10
CA SER A 200 49.19 -10.32 -17.77
C SER A 200 50.40 -10.28 -18.69
N HIS A 201 51.20 -11.35 -18.67
CA HIS A 201 52.42 -11.49 -19.48
C HIS A 201 52.12 -11.46 -21.00
N GLU A 202 50.96 -12.00 -21.40
CA GLU A 202 50.52 -12.10 -22.80
C GLU A 202 49.62 -10.94 -23.22
N ARG A 203 49.33 -10.01 -22.30
CA ARG A 203 48.31 -8.94 -22.47
C ARG A 203 46.92 -9.45 -22.83
N GLU A 204 46.62 -10.68 -22.44
CA GLU A 204 45.32 -11.32 -22.61
C GLU A 204 44.90 -11.97 -21.28
N LEU A 205 43.59 -12.18 -21.12
CA LEU A 205 43.01 -12.87 -19.98
C LEU A 205 42.77 -14.34 -20.36
N SER A 206 42.78 -15.22 -19.36
CA SER A 206 42.38 -16.61 -19.58
C SER A 206 40.86 -16.69 -19.87
N ASP A 207 40.44 -17.77 -20.53
CA ASP A 207 39.02 -18.02 -20.79
C ASP A 207 38.17 -18.05 -19.51
N ASP A 208 38.75 -18.55 -18.41
CA ASP A 208 38.10 -18.60 -17.10
C ASP A 208 37.90 -17.19 -16.50
N ASP A 209 38.89 -16.31 -16.67
CA ASP A 209 38.83 -14.92 -16.22
C ASP A 209 37.81 -14.11 -17.04
N GLU A 210 37.81 -14.29 -18.37
CA GLU A 210 36.80 -13.67 -19.24
C GLU A 210 35.38 -14.12 -18.87
N ALA A 211 35.19 -15.42 -18.63
CA ALA A 211 33.91 -15.94 -18.18
C ALA A 211 33.50 -15.38 -16.81
N ALA A 212 34.46 -15.12 -15.91
CA ALA A 212 34.19 -14.50 -14.61
C ALA A 212 33.80 -13.02 -14.74
N PHE A 213 34.46 -12.25 -15.61
CA PHE A 213 34.09 -10.87 -15.89
C PHE A 213 32.71 -10.76 -16.58
N ALA A 214 32.39 -11.67 -17.50
CA ALA A 214 31.07 -11.73 -18.13
C ALA A 214 29.95 -12.00 -17.10
N ARG A 215 30.20 -12.87 -16.12
CA ARG A 215 29.28 -13.11 -14.99
C ARG A 215 29.13 -11.90 -14.06
N LEU A 216 30.20 -11.13 -13.86
CA LEU A 216 30.14 -9.90 -13.06
C LEU A 216 29.39 -8.78 -13.77
N LEU A 217 29.59 -8.65 -15.08
CA LEU A 217 28.89 -7.66 -15.91
C LEU A 217 27.40 -7.99 -16.07
N SER A 218 27.04 -9.26 -16.28
CA SER A 218 25.63 -9.69 -16.29
C SER A 218 24.95 -9.40 -14.95
N ARG A 219 25.59 -9.74 -13.82
CA ARG A 219 25.07 -9.36 -12.49
C ARG A 219 24.97 -7.85 -12.28
N ALA A 220 25.93 -7.07 -12.78
CA ALA A 220 25.86 -5.61 -12.71
C ALA A 220 24.66 -5.08 -13.51
N ARG A 221 24.42 -5.61 -14.71
CA ARG A 221 23.25 -5.28 -15.56
C ARG A 221 21.91 -5.72 -14.94
N GLU A 222 21.88 -6.89 -14.30
CA GLU A 222 20.70 -7.37 -13.55
C GLU A 222 20.37 -6.46 -12.36
N ILE A 223 21.38 -5.97 -11.64
CA ILE A 223 21.21 -4.99 -10.56
C ILE A 223 20.74 -3.64 -11.11
N GLU A 224 21.10 -3.30 -12.35
CA GLU A 224 20.71 -2.08 -13.06
C GLU A 224 19.31 -2.12 -13.68
N GLY A 225 18.65 -3.29 -13.74
CA GLY A 225 17.32 -3.43 -14.33
C GLY A 225 17.27 -3.18 -15.84
N VAL A 226 18.40 -3.34 -16.55
CA VAL A 226 18.48 -3.21 -18.01
C VAL A 226 18.05 -4.53 -18.65
N ASN A 227 16.90 -4.56 -19.32
CA ASN A 227 16.42 -5.73 -20.07
C ASN A 227 17.37 -6.06 -21.25
N GLU A 228 17.64 -7.35 -21.46
CA GLU A 228 18.58 -7.88 -22.47
C GLU A 228 18.19 -7.60 -23.94
N GLU A 229 16.98 -7.09 -24.22
CA GLU A 229 16.44 -7.05 -25.59
C GLU A 229 16.82 -5.82 -26.43
N THR A 230 17.53 -4.82 -25.91
CA THR A 230 17.79 -3.57 -26.67
C THR A 230 19.22 -3.02 -26.69
N ALA A 231 20.22 -3.69 -26.14
CA ALA A 231 21.59 -3.13 -26.12
C ALA A 231 22.53 -3.85 -27.10
N SER A 232 22.98 -3.15 -28.14
CA SER A 232 24.11 -3.60 -28.96
C SER A 232 25.45 -3.38 -28.21
N GLU A 233 26.52 -4.09 -28.58
CA GLU A 233 27.84 -3.97 -27.91
C GLU A 233 28.42 -2.54 -27.98
N ASP A 234 28.03 -1.73 -28.96
CA ASP A 234 28.40 -0.31 -29.08
C ASP A 234 27.58 0.62 -28.16
N ASP A 235 26.40 0.19 -27.69
CA ASP A 235 25.59 0.94 -26.73
C ASP A 235 26.16 0.86 -25.31
N ALA A 236 26.94 -0.18 -24.98
CA ALA A 236 27.53 -0.36 -23.66
C ALA A 236 28.57 0.73 -23.29
N ILE A 237 29.13 1.43 -24.29
CA ILE A 237 30.04 2.57 -24.09
C ILE A 237 29.26 3.90 -24.06
N SER A 238 28.07 3.94 -24.67
CA SER A 238 27.18 5.12 -24.69
C SER A 238 26.21 5.17 -23.49
N CYS A 239 25.97 4.06 -22.79
CA CYS A 239 25.12 3.92 -21.61
C CYS A 239 25.59 4.66 -20.35
N ALA A 240 26.63 5.49 -20.43
CA ALA A 240 27.05 6.37 -19.34
C ALA A 240 26.34 7.73 -19.35
N SER A 241 25.21 7.87 -20.05
CA SER A 241 24.28 8.95 -19.78
C SER A 241 23.67 8.69 -18.41
N GLN A 242 24.21 9.37 -17.39
CA GLN A 242 23.52 9.53 -16.11
C GLN A 242 22.08 9.90 -16.44
N VAL A 243 21.10 9.07 -16.06
CA VAL A 243 19.71 9.50 -16.07
C VAL A 243 19.66 10.64 -15.07
N GLU A 244 19.73 11.87 -15.59
CA GLU A 244 19.75 13.06 -14.79
C GLU A 244 18.45 13.07 -14.00
N TYR A 245 18.56 13.19 -12.67
CA TYR A 245 17.38 13.25 -11.83
C TYR A 245 16.57 14.49 -12.19
N GLU A 246 15.39 14.26 -12.73
CA GLU A 246 14.36 15.28 -12.85
C GLU A 246 13.34 15.10 -11.73
N PHE A 247 13.03 16.16 -11.00
CA PHE A 247 12.00 16.16 -9.95
C PHE A 247 10.60 16.01 -10.56
N ASP A 248 9.80 15.05 -10.08
CA ASP A 248 8.45 14.88 -10.61
C ASP A 248 7.53 15.99 -10.10
N ARG A 249 7.06 16.86 -11.00
CA ARG A 249 6.12 17.95 -10.67
C ARG A 249 4.83 17.47 -9.98
N LYS A 250 4.44 16.19 -10.11
CA LYS A 250 3.28 15.59 -9.45
C LYS A 250 3.54 15.23 -7.99
N PHE A 251 4.80 15.24 -7.54
CA PHE A 251 5.20 14.89 -6.18
C PHE A 251 4.38 15.64 -5.13
N LEU A 252 4.20 16.95 -5.30
CA LEU A 252 3.42 17.78 -4.37
C LEU A 252 2.02 17.19 -4.15
N PHE A 253 1.35 16.74 -5.21
CA PHE A 253 0.02 16.16 -5.09
C PHE A 253 0.04 14.76 -4.46
N ARG A 254 1.08 13.95 -4.72
CA ARG A 254 1.22 12.62 -4.12
C ARG A 254 1.45 12.68 -2.62
N VAL A 255 2.16 13.70 -2.13
CA VAL A 255 2.46 13.84 -0.69
C VAL A 255 1.38 14.54 0.12
N LEU A 256 0.39 15.13 -0.55
CA LEU A 256 -0.79 15.64 0.13
C LEU A 256 -1.74 14.48 0.43
N VAL A 257 -2.24 14.45 1.67
CA VAL A 257 -3.19 13.41 2.08
C VAL A 257 -4.59 13.79 1.55
N LEU A 258 -4.93 13.25 0.38
CA LEU A 258 -6.10 13.66 -0.41
C LEU A 258 -7.04 12.51 -0.79
N GLY A 259 -6.86 11.29 -0.26
CA GLY A 259 -7.70 10.14 -0.65
C GLY A 259 -9.20 10.38 -0.49
N ASN A 260 -9.59 11.10 0.56
CA ASN A 260 -10.96 11.59 0.78
C ASN A 260 -11.44 12.58 -0.31
N SER A 261 -10.61 13.56 -0.65
CA SER A 261 -10.90 14.58 -1.67
C SER A 261 -10.95 14.00 -3.08
N GLN A 262 -10.05 13.07 -3.39
CA GLN A 262 -9.98 12.37 -4.67
C GLN A 262 -11.21 11.48 -4.86
N LEU A 263 -11.59 10.68 -3.85
CA LEU A 263 -12.84 9.93 -3.88
C LEU A 263 -14.05 10.86 -4.05
N ALA A 264 -14.10 11.95 -3.30
CA ALA A 264 -15.21 12.90 -3.38
C ALA A 264 -15.32 13.53 -4.78
N GLN A 265 -14.20 13.91 -5.39
CA GLN A 265 -14.15 14.44 -6.76
C GLN A 265 -14.67 13.42 -7.78
N LEU A 266 -14.21 12.17 -7.68
CA LEU A 266 -14.57 11.09 -8.59
C LEU A 266 -16.05 10.70 -8.47
N ALA A 267 -16.55 10.58 -7.23
CA ALA A 267 -17.93 10.21 -6.94
C ALA A 267 -18.92 11.39 -6.95
N GLY A 268 -18.43 12.63 -7.11
CA GLY A 268 -19.25 13.85 -7.07
C GLY A 268 -19.79 14.21 -5.68
N ILE A 269 -19.11 13.82 -4.61
CA ILE A 269 -19.51 14.08 -3.22
C ILE A 269 -19.18 15.53 -2.85
N ARG A 270 -20.13 16.24 -2.21
CA ARG A 270 -20.02 17.67 -1.85
C ARG A 270 -20.26 17.97 -0.36
N GLY A 271 -20.62 16.97 0.44
CA GLY A 271 -20.81 17.13 1.88
C GLY A 271 -19.49 17.11 2.68
N PRO A 272 -19.57 16.89 4.01
CA PRO A 272 -18.41 16.92 4.89
C PRO A 272 -17.28 16.00 4.43
N ASN A 273 -16.07 16.53 4.35
CA ASN A 273 -14.93 15.80 3.80
C ASN A 273 -13.71 15.98 4.72
N THR A 274 -13.21 14.88 5.28
CA THR A 274 -12.11 14.92 6.25
C THR A 274 -11.32 13.61 6.29
N GLN A 275 -10.28 13.58 7.12
CA GLN A 275 -9.41 12.44 7.30
C GLN A 275 -8.96 12.30 8.76
N THR A 276 -8.49 11.12 9.13
CA THR A 276 -7.91 10.84 10.44
C THR A 276 -6.73 9.87 10.37
N ASN A 277 -5.85 9.96 11.35
CA ASN A 277 -4.81 8.98 11.61
C ASN A 277 -4.77 8.71 13.13
N ALA A 278 -5.25 7.53 13.52
CA ALA A 278 -5.09 6.98 14.87
C ALA A 278 -4.38 5.63 14.84
N ALA A 279 -3.36 5.51 13.99
CA ALA A 279 -2.62 4.27 13.73
C ALA A 279 -3.60 3.10 13.50
N CYS A 280 -3.40 1.97 14.18
CA CYS A 280 -4.21 0.76 14.07
C CYS A 280 -5.71 0.96 14.35
N ALA A 281 -6.10 2.04 15.03
CA ALA A 281 -7.50 2.37 15.34
C ALA A 281 -8.13 3.37 14.35
N GLY A 282 -7.41 3.76 13.28
CA GLY A 282 -7.83 4.80 12.33
C GLY A 282 -9.22 4.56 11.74
N THR A 283 -9.50 3.35 11.23
CA THR A 283 -10.80 3.01 10.65
C THR A 283 -11.93 3.06 11.68
N THR A 284 -11.69 2.58 12.90
CA THR A 284 -12.69 2.65 13.99
C THR A 284 -13.00 4.09 14.37
N GLN A 285 -11.98 4.94 14.43
CA GLN A 285 -12.19 6.37 14.66
C GLN A 285 -12.94 7.04 13.50
N ALA A 286 -12.63 6.68 12.25
CA ALA A 286 -13.35 7.19 11.09
C ALA A 286 -14.83 6.79 11.09
N ILE A 287 -15.16 5.56 11.53
CA ILE A 287 -16.55 5.13 11.76
C ILE A 287 -17.22 6.01 12.82
N ALA A 288 -16.56 6.26 13.96
CA ALA A 288 -17.11 7.12 15.01
C ALA A 288 -17.37 8.56 14.50
N MET A 289 -16.42 9.13 13.75
CA MET A 289 -16.59 10.45 13.12
C MET A 289 -17.75 10.46 12.14
N ALA A 290 -17.92 9.41 11.34
CA ALA A 290 -19.04 9.26 10.42
C ALA A 290 -20.38 9.19 11.18
N GLN A 291 -20.43 8.42 12.28
CA GLN A 291 -21.60 8.36 13.16
C GLN A 291 -21.95 9.74 13.73
N ASP A 292 -20.96 10.49 14.21
CA ASP A 292 -21.17 11.83 14.73
C ASP A 292 -21.74 12.77 13.66
N MET A 293 -21.23 12.71 12.42
CA MET A 293 -21.73 13.51 11.30
C MET A 293 -23.18 13.17 10.93
N LEU A 294 -23.55 11.89 11.00
CA LEU A 294 -24.92 11.42 10.74
C LEU A 294 -25.87 11.84 11.87
N ILE A 295 -25.46 11.62 13.12
CA ILE A 295 -26.26 11.97 14.32
C ILE A 295 -26.49 13.47 14.41
N SER A 296 -25.47 14.28 14.08
CA SER A 296 -25.58 15.74 14.10
C SER A 296 -26.31 16.32 12.88
N GLY A 297 -26.77 15.48 11.94
CA GLY A 297 -27.43 15.91 10.71
C GLY A 297 -26.53 16.67 9.73
N ARG A 298 -25.20 16.57 9.86
CA ARG A 298 -24.24 17.21 8.93
C ARG A 298 -24.13 16.45 7.61
N ALA A 299 -24.51 15.18 7.62
CA ALA A 299 -24.64 14.34 6.43
C ALA A 299 -25.82 13.37 6.62
N LYS A 300 -26.38 12.88 5.51
CA LYS A 300 -27.33 11.75 5.52
C LYS A 300 -26.64 10.42 5.23
N ARG A 301 -25.45 10.49 4.64
CA ARG A 301 -24.58 9.37 4.27
C ARG A 301 -23.13 9.76 4.45
N VAL A 302 -22.29 8.83 4.89
CA VAL A 302 -20.84 9.03 4.95
C VAL A 302 -20.15 7.81 4.38
N VAL A 303 -19.21 8.02 3.45
CA VAL A 303 -18.32 6.98 2.94
C VAL A 303 -17.06 6.99 3.80
N VAL A 304 -16.84 5.91 4.54
CA VAL A 304 -15.62 5.68 5.30
C VAL A 304 -14.69 4.84 4.44
N VAL A 305 -13.50 5.34 4.16
CA VAL A 305 -12.46 4.60 3.43
C VAL A 305 -11.19 4.52 4.24
N ALA A 306 -10.51 3.39 4.15
CA ALA A 306 -9.16 3.26 4.66
C ALA A 306 -8.28 2.45 3.71
N GLY A 307 -7.00 2.76 3.71
CA GLY A 307 -6.01 2.12 2.85
C GLY A 307 -4.60 2.35 3.37
N ASP A 308 -3.77 1.31 3.38
CA ASP A 308 -2.36 1.39 3.76
C ASP A 308 -1.55 0.35 2.96
N ASN A 309 -0.28 0.67 2.66
CA ASN A 309 0.66 -0.19 1.93
C ASN A 309 1.98 -0.41 2.68
N ALA A 310 1.90 -0.64 4.00
CA ALA A 310 3.08 -0.74 4.86
C ALA A 310 4.05 -1.88 4.49
N SER A 311 3.56 -2.91 3.79
CA SER A 311 4.34 -4.03 3.30
C SER A 311 4.74 -3.93 1.82
N GLY A 312 4.51 -2.80 1.16
CA GLY A 312 5.01 -2.56 -0.19
C GLY A 312 6.54 -2.47 -0.22
N ASP A 313 7.14 -2.71 -1.38
CA ASP A 313 8.60 -2.81 -1.52
C ASP A 313 9.34 -1.52 -1.12
N THR A 314 8.72 -0.36 -1.31
CA THR A 314 9.26 0.93 -0.88
C THR A 314 9.31 1.04 0.65
N LEU A 315 8.22 0.66 1.33
CA LEU A 315 8.04 0.93 2.76
C LEU A 315 8.48 -0.21 3.67
N LEU A 316 8.35 -1.46 3.24
CA LEU A 316 8.65 -2.63 4.06
C LEU A 316 10.10 -2.62 4.60
N PRO A 317 11.15 -2.25 3.83
CA PRO A 317 12.50 -2.14 4.36
C PRO A 317 12.63 -1.14 5.51
N TRP A 318 11.84 -0.06 5.51
CA TRP A 318 11.91 1.01 6.51
C TRP A 318 11.00 0.72 7.71
N LEU A 319 9.71 0.49 7.45
CA LEU A 319 8.74 0.18 8.49
C LEU A 319 9.06 -1.16 9.15
N GLY A 320 9.35 -2.19 8.35
CA GLY A 320 9.73 -3.50 8.84
C GLY A 320 10.96 -3.46 9.75
N SER A 321 11.98 -2.67 9.39
CA SER A 321 13.14 -2.42 10.26
C SER A 321 12.74 -1.76 11.59
N GLY A 322 11.83 -0.79 11.56
CA GLY A 322 11.29 -0.16 12.76
C GLY A 322 10.55 -1.16 13.67
N PHE A 323 9.62 -1.93 13.12
CA PHE A 323 8.91 -2.98 13.86
C PHE A 323 9.87 -4.05 14.40
N ARG A 324 10.92 -4.37 13.64
CA ARG A 324 11.94 -5.32 14.05
C ARG A 324 12.78 -4.79 15.21
N ALA A 325 13.19 -3.52 15.17
CA ALA A 325 13.92 -2.84 16.23
C ALA A 325 13.14 -2.80 17.55
N LEU A 326 11.82 -2.55 17.46
CA LEU A 326 10.89 -2.57 18.58
C LEU A 326 10.63 -3.98 19.14
N GLY A 327 11.04 -5.03 18.44
CA GLY A 327 10.71 -6.41 18.78
C GLY A 327 9.24 -6.75 18.61
N ALA A 328 8.52 -5.98 17.80
CA ALA A 328 7.10 -6.17 17.53
C ALA A 328 6.87 -7.14 16.35
N ALA A 329 7.79 -7.21 15.39
CA ALA A 329 7.68 -8.10 14.24
C ALA A 329 8.07 -9.56 14.55
N THR A 330 7.31 -10.51 14.02
CA THR A 330 7.72 -11.92 13.95
C THR A 330 8.72 -12.13 12.81
N THR A 331 9.59 -13.14 12.96
CA THR A 331 10.56 -13.57 11.94
C THR A 331 10.36 -15.03 11.54
N SER A 332 9.24 -15.67 11.93
CA SER A 332 8.98 -17.05 11.49
C SER A 332 8.74 -17.09 9.98
N PRO A 333 9.37 -18.03 9.25
CA PRO A 333 9.16 -18.23 7.82
C PRO A 333 7.88 -19.01 7.51
N SER A 334 7.22 -19.59 8.51
CA SER A 334 5.99 -20.38 8.33
C SER A 334 4.77 -19.58 8.76
N VAL A 335 3.75 -19.56 7.90
CA VAL A 335 2.53 -18.81 8.21
C VAL A 335 1.81 -19.35 9.45
N SER A 336 1.85 -20.67 9.67
CA SER A 336 1.21 -21.32 10.84
C SER A 336 1.86 -20.98 12.19
N GLU A 337 3.07 -20.42 12.17
CA GLU A 337 3.83 -19.98 13.34
C GLU A 337 3.91 -18.45 13.46
N ALA A 338 3.81 -17.75 12.33
CA ALA A 338 3.84 -16.29 12.28
C ALA A 338 2.47 -15.67 12.57
N ALA A 339 1.40 -16.24 12.02
CA ALA A 339 0.03 -15.75 12.16
C ALA A 339 -0.71 -16.49 13.28
N CYS A 340 -0.30 -16.25 14.53
CA CYS A 340 -0.84 -16.91 15.72
C CYS A 340 -1.59 -15.94 16.67
N PRO A 341 -2.63 -15.23 16.21
CA PRO A 341 -3.38 -14.33 17.09
C PRO A 341 -4.02 -15.13 18.23
N PHE A 342 -3.91 -14.60 19.46
CA PHE A 342 -4.41 -15.21 20.70
C PHE A 342 -3.77 -16.55 21.12
N ASP A 343 -2.81 -17.07 20.35
CA ASP A 343 -2.08 -18.30 20.70
C ASP A 343 -0.94 -18.02 21.71
N SER A 344 -0.63 -19.03 22.51
CA SER A 344 0.56 -19.06 23.38
C SER A 344 1.88 -18.94 22.63
N ARG A 345 1.92 -19.40 21.37
CA ARG A 345 3.10 -19.44 20.49
C ARG A 345 3.42 -18.10 19.81
N ARG A 346 2.56 -17.07 19.97
CA ARG A 346 2.72 -15.78 19.29
C ARG A 346 4.12 -15.20 19.53
N SER A 347 4.78 -14.79 18.45
CA SER A 347 6.16 -14.29 18.47
C SER A 347 6.31 -12.85 17.96
N GLY A 348 5.21 -12.22 17.56
CA GLY A 348 5.15 -10.87 17.03
C GLY A 348 4.01 -10.73 16.04
N MET A 349 4.00 -9.62 15.29
CA MET A 349 3.05 -9.33 14.23
C MET A 349 3.69 -9.38 12.85
N LEU A 350 2.86 -9.57 11.84
CA LEU A 350 3.22 -9.44 10.43
C LEU A 350 2.80 -8.06 9.93
N LEU A 351 3.56 -7.50 8.98
CA LEU A 351 3.13 -6.31 8.26
C LEU A 351 2.25 -6.73 7.08
N GLY A 352 1.28 -5.88 6.78
CA GLY A 352 0.39 -6.09 5.65
C GLY A 352 -0.06 -4.77 5.05
N ALA A 353 -0.77 -4.91 3.95
CA ALA A 353 -1.42 -3.85 3.22
C ALA A 353 -2.88 -4.22 2.95
N GLY A 354 -3.69 -3.27 2.52
CA GLY A 354 -5.08 -3.52 2.17
C GLY A 354 -5.92 -2.27 2.22
N ALA A 355 -7.20 -2.42 1.92
CA ALA A 355 -8.15 -1.33 1.97
C ALA A 355 -9.56 -1.80 2.35
N ILE A 356 -10.35 -0.91 2.93
CA ILE A 356 -11.76 -1.14 3.24
C ILE A 356 -12.57 0.10 2.89
N GLY A 357 -13.75 -0.11 2.33
CA GLY A 357 -14.74 0.92 2.07
C GLY A 357 -16.05 0.55 2.76
N MET A 358 -16.70 1.53 3.39
CA MET A 358 -18.02 1.36 4.01
C MET A 358 -18.88 2.57 3.72
N VAL A 359 -20.15 2.33 3.41
CA VAL A 359 -21.17 3.39 3.30
C VAL A 359 -22.07 3.31 4.52
N LEU A 360 -22.04 4.35 5.34
CA LEU A 360 -22.91 4.50 6.50
C LEU A 360 -24.04 5.47 6.16
N GLU A 361 -25.27 5.10 6.47
CA GLU A 361 -26.45 5.94 6.28
C GLU A 361 -27.25 6.04 7.58
N THR A 362 -28.02 7.12 7.71
CA THR A 362 -29.16 7.11 8.65
C THR A 362 -30.20 6.09 8.16
N GLU A 363 -30.90 5.42 9.08
CA GLU A 363 -31.96 4.48 8.71
C GLU A 363 -33.02 5.14 7.80
N ASP A 364 -33.46 6.35 8.14
CA ASP A 364 -34.42 7.13 7.35
C ASP A 364 -33.92 7.40 5.92
N SER A 365 -32.68 7.87 5.76
CA SER A 365 -32.10 8.13 4.43
C SER A 365 -31.99 6.86 3.59
N CYS A 366 -31.66 5.73 4.21
CA CYS A 366 -31.62 4.43 3.54
C CYS A 366 -33.02 4.03 3.07
N GLN A 367 -34.02 4.10 3.96
CA GLN A 367 -35.40 3.76 3.62
C GLN A 367 -35.97 4.65 2.53
N ASP A 368 -35.74 5.96 2.57
CA ASP A 368 -36.21 6.90 1.56
C ASP A 368 -35.61 6.59 0.19
N ARG A 369 -34.31 6.29 0.14
CA ARG A 369 -33.65 5.85 -1.09
C ARG A 369 -34.25 4.56 -1.63
N LEU A 370 -34.52 3.57 -0.77
CA LEU A 370 -35.10 2.28 -1.18
C LEU A 370 -36.56 2.43 -1.66
N LYS A 371 -37.34 3.33 -1.07
CA LYS A 371 -38.71 3.67 -1.53
C LYS A 371 -38.70 4.34 -2.91
N LEU A 372 -37.74 5.25 -3.14
CA LEU A 372 -37.54 5.91 -4.43
C LEU A 372 -37.01 4.95 -5.51
N GLY A 373 -36.44 3.80 -5.11
CA GLY A 373 -35.77 2.83 -5.99
C GLY A 373 -36.66 1.79 -6.67
N GLY A 374 -37.92 1.61 -6.27
CA GLY A 374 -38.97 0.88 -7.04
C GLY A 374 -38.63 -0.53 -7.60
N GLY A 375 -37.62 -1.23 -7.09
CA GLY A 375 -37.19 -2.55 -7.57
C GLY A 375 -37.07 -3.56 -6.42
N PRO A 376 -37.26 -4.87 -6.68
CA PRO A 376 -37.33 -5.87 -5.64
C PRO A 376 -36.02 -5.95 -4.86
N ARG A 377 -36.16 -6.13 -3.55
CA ARG A 377 -35.06 -6.46 -2.64
C ARG A 377 -34.41 -7.78 -3.11
N PRO A 378 -33.08 -7.88 -3.19
CA PRO A 378 -32.42 -9.17 -3.39
C PRO A 378 -32.69 -10.15 -2.24
#